data_AF-A0A931SEN9-F1
#
_entry.id   AF-A0A931SEN9-F1
#
_cell.length_a   1.000
_cell.length_b   1.000
_cell.length_c   1.000
_cell.angle_alpha   90.00
_cell.angle_beta   90.00
_cell.angle_gamma   90.00
#
_symmetry.space_group_name_H-M   'P 1'
#
loop_
_entity.id
_entity.type
_entity.pdbx_description
1 polymer ?
#
loop_
_entity_poly.entity_id
_entity_poly.type
_entity_poly.pdbx_seq_one_letter_code
_entity_poly.pdbx_strand_id
1 'polypeptide(L)'
;MFQRPFSHLKGSPTSLEVSEARFKRFLKDLETYERRFVYERTLDAFLDLYSSWKKRHDPEVKLRLVMLAFELHRLDGAFLCDLSFDDR
;
A
#
# COMPACT_ATOMS: atom_id res chain seq x y z
N MET A 1 -40.85 -43.67 9.35
CA MET A 1 -40.67 -43.14 7.97
C MET A 1 -40.60 -41.62 8.11
N PHE A 2 -39.55 -40.87 7.81
CA PHE A 2 -38.46 -40.98 6.84
C PHE A 2 -37.17 -40.35 7.42
N GLN A 3 -36.04 -41.08 7.34
CA GLN A 3 -34.70 -40.48 7.47
C GLN A 3 -34.37 -39.78 6.14
N ARG A 4 -33.94 -38.52 6.19
CA ARG A 4 -33.29 -37.85 5.05
C ARG A 4 -31.77 -37.92 5.27
N PRO A 5 -31.00 -38.58 4.40
CA PRO A 5 -29.55 -38.44 4.43
C PRO A 5 -29.20 -37.23 3.56
N PHE A 6 -28.94 -36.08 4.18
CA PHE A 6 -28.16 -35.04 3.49
C PHE A 6 -26.69 -35.41 3.65
N SER A 7 -26.22 -36.22 2.71
CA SER A 7 -24.80 -36.44 2.46
C SER A 7 -24.18 -35.11 2.02
N HIS A 8 -23.74 -34.31 2.98
CA HIS A 8 -22.77 -33.23 2.73
C HIS A 8 -21.40 -33.86 2.46
N LEU A 9 -21.26 -34.48 1.28
CA LEU A 9 -19.97 -34.68 0.66
C LEU A 9 -19.48 -33.30 0.20
N LYS A 10 -18.94 -32.52 1.13
CA LYS A 10 -17.93 -31.52 0.78
C LYS A 10 -16.74 -32.32 0.27
N GLY A 11 -16.70 -32.54 -1.04
CA GLY A 11 -15.57 -33.17 -1.71
C GLY A 11 -14.30 -32.46 -1.26
N SER A 12 -13.27 -33.24 -0.92
CA SER A 12 -11.94 -32.71 -0.67
C SER A 12 -11.54 -31.82 -1.85
N PRO A 13 -11.06 -30.59 -1.61
CA PRO A 13 -10.70 -29.68 -2.69
C PRO A 13 -9.69 -30.36 -3.61
N THR A 14 -9.92 -30.25 -4.92
CA THR A 14 -9.04 -30.87 -5.91
C THR A 14 -7.69 -30.16 -5.92
N SER A 15 -6.62 -30.88 -6.28
CA SER A 15 -5.25 -30.33 -6.30
C SER A 15 -5.14 -29.01 -7.10
N LEU A 16 -5.93 -28.89 -8.17
CA LEU A 16 -6.01 -27.68 -9.00
C LEU A 16 -6.64 -26.49 -8.26
N GLU A 17 -7.74 -26.70 -7.53
CA GLU A 17 -8.38 -25.65 -6.70
C GLU A 17 -7.44 -25.16 -5.59
N VAL A 18 -6.66 -26.06 -4.99
CA VAL A 18 -5.63 -25.71 -4.00
C VAL A 18 -4.51 -24.88 -4.64
N SER A 19 -4.11 -25.21 -5.87
CA SER A 19 -3.10 -24.45 -6.61
C SER A 19 -3.59 -23.05 -6.98
N GLU A 20 -4.85 -22.90 -7.41
CA GLU A 20 -5.44 -21.61 -7.76
C GLU A 20 -5.59 -20.70 -6.53
N ALA A 21 -6.04 -21.26 -5.39
CA ALA A 21 -6.13 -20.52 -4.14
C ALA A 21 -4.74 -20.04 -3.66
N ARG A 22 -3.69 -20.85 -3.83
CA ARG A 22 -2.31 -20.44 -3.52
C ARG A 22 -1.82 -19.33 -4.45
N PHE A 23 -2.11 -19.45 -5.74
CA PHE A 23 -1.73 -18.42 -6.72
C PHE A 23 -2.43 -17.08 -6.44
N LYS A 24 -3.73 -17.10 -6.13
CA LYS A 24 -4.47 -15.90 -5.73
C LYS A 24 -3.90 -15.23 -4.47
N ARG A 25 -3.46 -16.01 -3.48
CA ARG A 25 -2.77 -15.48 -2.29
C ARG A 25 -1.44 -14.85 -2.66
N PHE A 26 -0.64 -15.55 -3.46
CA PHE A 26 0.64 -15.02 -3.96
C PHE A 26 0.46 -13.68 -4.68
N LEU A 27 -0.53 -13.54 -5.57
CA LEU A 27 -0.81 -12.27 -6.25
C LEU A 27 -1.15 -11.14 -5.27
N LYS A 28 -1.94 -11.44 -4.23
CA LYS A 28 -2.29 -10.46 -3.19
C LYS A 28 -1.06 -10.06 -2.35
N ASP A 29 -0.22 -11.02 -2.02
CA ASP A 29 1.01 -10.78 -1.27
C ASP A 29 1.99 -9.94 -2.10
N LEU A 30 2.07 -10.21 -3.41
CA LEU A 30 2.85 -9.44 -4.37
C LEU A 30 2.35 -8.00 -4.47
N GLU A 31 1.04 -7.78 -4.64
CA GLU A 31 0.44 -6.44 -4.68
C GLU A 31 0.73 -5.66 -3.38
N THR A 32 0.66 -6.34 -2.24
CA THR A 32 0.98 -5.74 -0.93
C THR A 32 2.45 -5.34 -0.85
N TYR A 33 3.35 -6.21 -1.33
CA TYR A 33 4.78 -5.93 -1.39
C TYR A 33 5.08 -4.75 -2.33
N GLU A 34 4.49 -4.73 -3.52
CA GLU A 34 4.66 -3.64 -4.48
C GLU A 34 4.20 -2.30 -3.90
N ARG A 35 3.01 -2.27 -3.27
CA ARG A 35 2.50 -1.06 -2.63
C ARG A 35 3.44 -0.57 -1.53
N ARG A 36 3.97 -1.47 -0.70
CA ARG A 36 4.95 -1.13 0.34
C ARG A 36 6.25 -0.59 -0.25
N PHE A 37 6.75 -1.24 -1.29
CA PHE A 37 7.97 -0.82 -1.98
C PHE A 37 7.83 0.59 -2.58
N VAL A 38 6.69 0.88 -3.23
CA VAL A 38 6.41 2.21 -3.76
C VAL A 38 6.32 3.23 -2.63
N TYR A 39 5.64 2.90 -1.53
CA TYR A 39 5.55 3.79 -0.37
C TYR A 39 6.93 4.15 0.20
N GLU A 40 7.77 3.15 0.47
CA GLU A 40 9.13 3.35 1.01
C GLU A 40 9.97 4.22 0.06
N ARG A 41 9.93 3.94 -1.25
CA ARG A 41 10.66 4.74 -2.25
C ARG A 41 10.17 6.19 -2.34
N THR A 42 8.86 6.40 -2.28
CA THR A 42 8.28 7.75 -2.28
C THR A 42 8.62 8.50 -0.99
N LEU A 43 8.71 7.79 0.13
CA LEU A 43 9.06 8.37 1.43
C LEU A 43 10.51 8.86 1.44
N ASP A 44 11.43 8.05 0.92
CA ASP A 44 12.84 8.44 0.79
C ASP A 44 12.98 9.70 -0.08
N ALA A 45 12.28 9.73 -1.23
CA ALA A 45 12.28 10.89 -2.12
C ALA A 45 11.71 12.14 -1.43
N PHE A 46 10.66 11.98 -0.61
CA PHE A 46 10.11 13.07 0.18
C PHE A 46 11.13 13.60 1.20
N LEU A 47 11.81 12.72 1.93
CA LEU A 47 12.80 13.10 2.95
C LEU A 47 14.02 13.81 2.33
N ASP A 48 14.52 13.32 1.20
CA ASP A 48 15.62 13.95 0.46
C ASP A 48 15.24 15.36 0.00
N LEU A 49 14.05 15.49 -0.56
CA LEU A 49 13.53 16.76 -1.03
C LEU A 49 13.27 17.72 0.14
N TYR A 50 12.78 17.23 1.28
CA TYR A 50 12.52 18.03 2.47
C TYR A 50 13.82 18.54 3.07
N SER A 51 14.85 17.69 3.11
CA SER A 51 16.20 18.09 3.54
C SER A 51 16.79 19.20 2.66
N SER A 52 16.47 19.18 1.36
CA SER A 52 16.89 20.19 0.40
C SER A 52 16.11 21.49 0.56
N TRP A 53 14.79 21.40 0.72
CA TRP A 53 13.93 22.54 1.01
C TRP A 53 14.33 23.25 2.29
N LYS A 54 14.57 22.51 3.38
CA LYS A 54 15.00 23.07 4.67
C LYS A 54 16.27 23.93 4.60
N LYS A 55 17.11 23.74 3.58
CA LYS A 55 18.35 24.50 3.39
C LYS A 55 18.17 25.74 2.52
N ARG A 56 17.24 25.72 1.55
CA ARG A 56 17.13 26.74 0.50
C ARG A 56 15.80 27.48 0.47
N HIS A 57 14.78 26.92 1.13
CA HIS A 57 13.40 27.41 1.17
C HIS A 57 12.80 27.72 -0.21
N ASP A 58 13.19 26.94 -1.21
CA ASP A 58 12.73 27.13 -2.58
C ASP A 58 11.23 26.78 -2.72
N PRO A 59 10.39 27.73 -3.18
CA PRO A 59 8.95 27.49 -3.34
C PRO A 59 8.61 26.40 -4.36
N GLU A 60 9.44 26.17 -5.39
CA GLU A 60 9.18 25.08 -6.35
C GLU A 60 9.37 23.71 -5.68
N VAL A 61 10.33 23.60 -4.77
CA VAL A 61 10.59 22.40 -3.98
C VAL A 61 9.45 22.15 -2.97
N LYS A 62 8.89 23.23 -2.40
CA LYS A 62 7.71 23.18 -1.50
C LYS A 62 6.51 22.54 -2.20
N LEU A 63 6.22 22.92 -3.44
CA LEU A 63 5.12 22.33 -4.20
C LEU A 63 5.32 20.83 -4.45
N ARG A 64 6.53 20.43 -4.82
CA ARG A 64 6.87 19.01 -5.04
C ARG A 64 6.77 18.17 -3.75
N LEU A 65 7.11 18.75 -2.60
CA LEU A 65 6.91 18.11 -1.29
C LEU A 65 5.43 17.87 -0.98
N VAL A 66 4.58 18.84 -1.27
CA VAL A 66 3.12 18.69 -1.11
C VAL A 66 2.59 17.56 -1.98
N MET A 67 3.01 17.49 -3.25
CA MET A 67 2.61 16.40 -4.15
C MET A 67 3.03 15.02 -3.62
N LEU A 68 4.27 14.88 -3.17
CA LEU A 68 4.77 13.63 -2.60
C LEU A 68 4.05 13.26 -1.30
N ALA A 69 3.72 14.23 -0.45
CA ALA A 69 2.94 13.97 0.76
C ALA A 69 1.53 13.47 0.46
N PHE A 70 0.87 14.00 -0.57
CA PHE A 70 -0.41 13.48 -1.06
C PHE A 70 -0.28 12.05 -1.61
N GLU A 71 0.79 11.75 -2.36
CA GLU A 71 1.04 10.40 -2.85
C GLU A 71 1.26 9.41 -1.71
N LEU A 72 2.02 9.79 -0.68
CA LEU A 72 2.24 8.98 0.52
C LEU A 72 0.95 8.73 1.28
N HIS A 73 0.11 9.76 1.47
CA HIS A 73 -1.21 9.59 2.09
C HIS A 73 -2.15 8.68 1.26
N ARG A 74 -2.07 8.74 -0.07
CA ARG A 74 -2.82 7.84 -0.95
C ARG A 74 -2.35 6.38 -0.81
N LEU A 75 -1.04 6.17 -0.64
CA LEU A 75 -0.45 4.84 -0.47
C LEU A 75 -0.66 4.29 0.93
N ASP A 76 -0.64 5.13 1.96
CA ASP A 76 -0.96 4.78 3.35
C ASP A 76 -1.70 5.94 4.03
N GLY A 77 -2.98 5.73 4.34
CA GLY A 77 -3.81 6.74 4.98
C GLY A 77 -3.38 7.07 6.42
N ALA A 78 -2.50 6.27 7.02
CA ALA A 78 -1.88 6.59 8.31
C ALA A 78 -0.79 7.67 8.19
N PHE A 79 -0.29 7.92 6.98
CA PHE A 79 0.69 8.97 6.75
C PHE A 79 0.05 10.34 6.97
N LEU A 80 0.53 11.06 7.99
CA LEU A 80 0.13 12.42 8.31
C LEU A 80 1.35 13.32 8.17
N CYS A 81 1.24 14.33 7.32
CA CYS A 81 2.27 15.34 7.14
C CYS A 81 1.61 16.71 7.16
N ASP A 82 1.85 17.46 8.23
CA ASP A 82 1.45 18.85 8.29
C ASP A 82 2.52 19.71 7.61
N LEU A 83 2.18 20.21 6.42
CA LEU A 83 3.03 21.08 5.62
C LEU A 83 2.68 22.55 5.86
N SER A 84 2.16 22.90 7.05
CA SER A 84 2.10 24.27 7.55
C SER A 84 3.53 24.78 7.80
N PHE A 85 4.25 25.07 6.74
CA PHE A 85 5.57 25.67 6.81
C PHE A 85 5.42 27.10 7.33
N ASP A 86 5.86 27.35 8.57
CA ASP A 86 5.92 28.69 9.17
C ASP A 86 6.95 29.50 8.35
N ASP A 87 6.50 30.52 7.62
CA ASP A 87 7.34 31.37 6.74
C ASP A 87 8.14 32.40 7.58
N ARG A 88 8.82 31.96 8.64
CA ARG A 88 9.63 32.82 9.52
C ARG A 88 11.09 32.96 9.07
#